data_AF-A0A1A0V1Q5-F1
#
_entry.id   AF-A0A1A0V1Q5-F1
#
_cell.length_a   1.000
_cell.length_b   1.000
_cell.length_c   1.000
_cell.angle_alpha   90.00
_cell.angle_beta   90.00
_cell.angle_gamma   90.00
#
_symmetry.space_group_name_H-M   'P 1'
#
loop_
_entity.id
_entity.type
_entity.pdbx_description
1 polymer ?
#
loop_
_entity_poly.entity_id
_entity_poly.type
_entity_poly.pdbx_seq_one_letter_code
_entity_poly.pdbx_strand_id
1 'polypeptide(L)' 'MTVTVTRPNGKTDKYMRFGDAYIKHGDGTLDVVRGGATQSHRYAVGEWTDVEGDESRWKKRRFWG' A
#
# COMPACT_ATOMS: atom_id res chain seq x y z
N MET A 1 -11.15 -7.99 -1.15
CA MET A 1 -10.29 -7.28 -0.19
C MET A 1 -10.34 -5.80 -0.49
N THR A 2 -10.19 -4.95 0.54
CA THR A 2 -10.16 -3.49 0.44
C THR A 2 -8.89 -3.02 1.13
N VAL A 3 -8.15 -2.10 0.51
CA VAL A 3 -7.03 -1.40 1.17
C VAL A 3 -7.55 -0.08 1.72
N THR A 4 -7.31 0.18 3.00
CA THR A 4 -7.68 1.43 3.68
C THR A 4 -6.41 2.08 4.21
N VAL A 5 -6.09 3.28 3.75
CA VAL A 5 -4.93 4.05 4.20
C VAL A 5 -5.41 5.16 5.13
N THR A 6 -4.88 5.23 6.34
CA THR A 6 -5.12 6.30 7.30
C THR A 6 -4.06 7.37 7.15
N ARG A 7 -4.50 8.62 7.05
CA ARG A 7 -3.66 9.82 6.97
C ARG A 7 -3.44 10.43 8.35
N PRO A 8 -2.40 11.28 8.54
CA PRO A 8 -2.12 11.92 9.84
C PRO A 8 -3.25 12.78 10.39
N ASN A 9 -4.11 13.31 9.51
CA ASN A 9 -5.29 14.10 9.89
C ASN A 9 -6.50 13.22 10.26
N GLY A 10 -6.33 11.90 10.36
CA GLY A 10 -7.40 10.94 10.64
C GLY A 10 -8.31 10.63 9.45
N LYS A 11 -8.07 11.23 8.27
CA LYS A 11 -8.81 10.87 7.05
C LYS A 11 -8.38 9.49 6.57
N THR A 12 -9.32 8.77 5.96
CA THR A 12 -9.04 7.45 5.38
C THR A 12 -9.31 7.46 3.88
N ASP A 13 -8.36 6.95 3.11
CA ASP A 13 -8.52 6.67 1.70
C ASP A 13 -8.81 5.19 1.50
N LYS A 14 -9.87 4.88 0.76
CA LYS A 14 -10.32 3.49 0.56
C LYS A 14 -10.16 3.08 -0.89
N TYR A 15 -9.47 1.97 -1.09
CA TYR A 15 -9.21 1.32 -2.36
C TYR A 15 -9.99 0.01 -2.38
N MET A 16 -11.17 0.06 -3.00
CA MET A 16 -12.20 -0.97 -2.89
C MET A 16 -12.19 -1.96 -4.08
N ARG A 17 -11.15 -1.98 -4.92
CA ARG A 17 -11.13 -2.91 -6.05
C ARG A 17 -10.53 -4.25 -5.63
N PHE A 18 -11.10 -5.31 -6.19
CA PHE A 18 -10.54 -6.64 -6.05
C PHE A 18 -9.12 -6.68 -6.66
N GLY A 19 -8.14 -7.11 -5.86
CA GLY A 19 -6.73 -7.11 -6.25
C GLY A 19 -5.97 -5.84 -5.90
N ASP A 20 -6.60 -4.85 -5.24
CA ASP A 20 -5.87 -3.76 -4.61
C ASP A 20 -5.02 -4.31 -3.46
N ALA A 21 -3.74 -3.93 -3.43
CA ALA A 21 -2.80 -4.34 -2.40
C ALA A 21 -1.84 -3.17 -2.09
N TYR A 22 -1.21 -3.19 -0.92
CA TYR A 22 -0.24 -2.17 -0.53
C TYR A 22 1.18 -2.73 -0.34
N ILE A 23 2.19 -1.88 -0.48
CA ILE A 23 3.59 -2.17 -0.25
C ILE A 23 4.14 -1.14 0.72
N LYS A 24 4.54 -1.58 1.91
CA LYS A 24 5.29 -0.76 2.87
C LYS A 24 6.76 -0.82 2.50
N HIS A 25 7.35 0.35 2.21
CA HIS A 25 8.76 0.45 1.93
C HIS A 25 9.55 0.75 3.21
N GLY A 26 10.81 0.28 3.26
CA GLY A 26 11.69 0.51 4.41
C GLY A 26 12.13 1.97 4.56
N ASP A 27 11.91 2.80 3.54
CA ASP A 27 12.13 4.26 3.58
C ASP A 27 10.96 5.02 4.21
N GLY A 28 9.89 4.33 4.62
CA GLY A 28 8.68 4.92 5.19
C GLY A 28 7.63 5.34 4.16
N THR A 29 7.86 5.11 2.87
CA THR A 29 6.84 5.33 1.84
C THR A 29 5.88 4.15 1.73
N LEU A 30 4.69 4.41 1.21
CA LEU A 30 3.64 3.40 1.00
C LEU A 30 3.14 3.49 -0.42
N ASP A 31 3.17 2.37 -1.15
CA ASP A 31 2.56 2.27 -2.47
C ASP A 31 1.30 1.41 -2.40
N VAL A 32 0.20 1.91 -2.92
CA VAL A 32 -1.02 1.13 -3.14
C VAL A 32 -1.07 0.73 -4.61
N VAL A 33 -0.86 -0.56 -4.88
CA VAL A 33 -1.01 -1.17 -6.20
C VAL A 33 -2.48 -1.44 -6.43
N ARG A 34 -3.04 -0.84 -7.47
CA ARG A 34 -4.46 -0.99 -7.79
C ARG A 34 -4.68 -2.10 -8.80
N GLY A 35 -5.51 -3.08 -8.46
CA GLY A 35 -5.85 -4.20 -9.32
C GLY A 35 -6.47 -3.70 -10.63
N GLY A 36 -5.76 -3.92 -11.75
CA GLY A 36 -6.21 -3.50 -13.08
C GLY A 36 -5.96 -2.03 -13.43
N ALA A 37 -5.17 -1.29 -12.64
CA ALA A 37 -4.68 0.03 -13.03
C ALA A 37 -3.16 -0.01 -13.29
N THR A 38 -2.71 0.72 -14.30
CA THR A 38 -1.28 0.80 -14.66
C THR A 38 -0.45 1.58 -13.64
N GLN A 39 -1.09 2.43 -12.83
CA GLN A 39 -0.42 3.31 -11.87
C GLN A 39 -0.78 2.92 -10.44
N SER A 40 0.26 2.74 -9.61
CA SER A 40 0.13 2.71 -8.16
C SER A 40 -0.10 4.11 -7.60
N HIS A 41 -0.76 4.19 -6.45
CA HIS A 41 -0.86 5.43 -5.68
C HIS A 41 0.22 5.44 -4.60
N ARG A 42 1.12 6.42 -4.66
CA ARG A 42 2.23 6.55 -3.70
C ARG A 42 1.91 7.58 -2.64
N TYR A 43 2.13 7.21 -1.38
CA TYR A 43 2.15 8.09 -0.23
C TYR A 43 3.59 8.30 0.22
N ALA A 44 4.00 9.56 0.33
CA ALA A 44 5.28 9.92 0.90
C ALA A 44 5.31 9.70 2.42
N VAL A 45 6.53 9.77 2.99
CA VAL A 45 6.71 9.74 4.45
C VAL A 45 5.90 10.87 5.07
N GLY A 46 5.05 10.55 6.04
CA GLY A 46 4.19 11.52 6.71
C GLY A 46 2.90 11.86 5.97
N GLU A 47 2.62 11.30 4.79
CA GLU A 47 1.30 11.40 4.15
C GLU A 47 0.32 10.33 4.63
N TRP A 48 0.83 9.29 5.29
CA TRP A 48 0.09 8.19 5.86
C TRP A 48 0.62 7.83 7.25
N THR A 49 -0.22 7.21 8.07
CA THR A 49 0.10 6.76 9.44
C THR A 49 -0.18 5.30 9.66
N ASP A 50 -1.23 4.77 9.03
CA ASP A 50 -1.56 3.35 9.10
C ASP A 50 -2.18 2.88 7.78
N VAL A 51 -2.16 1.57 7.55
CA VAL A 51 -2.81 0.94 6.42
C VAL A 51 -3.29 -0.46 6.78
N GLU A 52 -4.54 -0.71 6.43
CA GLU A 52 -5.21 -1.99 6.57
C GLU A 52 -5.53 -2.58 5.18
N GLY A 53 -5.48 -3.91 5.06
CA GLY A 53 -5.86 -4.61 3.83
C GLY A 53 -4.81 -5.63 3.40
N ASP A 54 -4.82 -5.95 2.10
CA ASP A 54 -3.84 -6.87 1.53
C ASP A 54 -2.48 -6.21 1.39
N GLU A 55 -1.52 -6.66 2.19
CA GLU A 55 -0.12 -6.38 1.91
C GLU A 55 0.31 -7.23 0.71
N SER A 56 0.73 -6.58 -0.36
CA SER A 56 1.36 -7.25 -1.49
C SER A 56 2.57 -7.99 -0.97
N ARG A 57 2.44 -9.31 -0.87
CA ARG A 57 3.52 -10.25 -0.54
C ARG A 57 4.50 -10.32 -1.71
N TRP A 58 5.11 -9.21 -2.10
CA TRP A 58 6.54 -9.27 -2.40
C TRP A 58 7.27 -9.50 -1.07
N LYS A 59 7.12 -10.72 -0.56
CA LYS A 59 8.16 -11.32 0.26
C LYS A 59 9.42 -11.04 -0.52
N LYS A 60 10.36 -10.33 0.10
CA LYS A 60 11.79 -10.46 -0.16
C LYS A 60 11.99 -11.92 -0.56
N ARG A 61 12.08 -12.21 -1.86
CA ARG A 61 12.62 -13.49 -2.31
C ARG A 61 13.97 -13.44 -1.67
N ARG A 62 14.13 -14.21 -0.59
CA ARG A 62 15.43 -14.57 -0.06
C ARG A 62 16.27 -14.81 -1.30
N PHE A 63 17.33 -14.03 -1.40
CA PHE A 63 18.53 -14.39 -2.13
C PHE A 63 18.65 -15.93 -2.16
N TRP A 64 18.98 -16.47 -3.32
CA TRP A 64 19.89 -17.59 -3.56
C TRP A 64 19.75 -18.00 -5.03
N GLY A 65 20.88 -17.96 -5.72
CA GLY A 65 21.06 -18.05 -7.16
C GLY A 65 22.33 -17.27 -7.49
#